data_AF-W4LDG9-F1
#
_entry.id   AF-W4LDG9-F1
#
_cell.length_a   1.000
_cell.length_b   1.000
_cell.length_c   1.000
_cell.angle_alpha   90.00
_cell.angle_beta   90.00
_cell.angle_gamma   90.00
#
_symmetry.space_group_name_H-M   'P 1'
#
loop_
_entity.id
_entity.type
_entity.pdbx_description
1 polymer ?
#
loop_
_entity_poly.entity_id
_entity_poly.type
_entity_poly.pdbx_seq_one_letter_code
_entity_poly.pdbx_strand_id
1 'polypeptide(L)'
;MAMIKTVGRSGQIALGKEYAGRHVLIDQPEPGVWIIKLGTFVPDNEQWLLEPNTQQELDEAITWAEQNPPQPSNLNDLAAQIEA
;
A
#
# COMPACT_ATOMS: atom_id res chain seq x y z
N MET A 1 3.11 7.65 25.76
CA MET A 1 3.94 7.32 26.95
C MET A 1 5.20 6.63 26.47
N ALA A 2 6.36 7.01 26.99
CA ALA A 2 7.62 6.30 26.72
C ALA A 2 7.69 5.01 27.56
N MET A 3 8.19 3.93 26.98
CA MET A 3 8.32 2.64 27.66
C MET A 3 9.77 2.17 27.58
N ILE A 4 10.32 1.75 28.72
CA ILE A 4 11.66 1.16 28.78
C ILE A 4 11.54 -0.34 28.51
N LYS A 5 12.32 -0.84 27.56
CA LYS A 5 12.42 -2.25 27.20
C LYS A 5 13.89 -2.66 27.22
N THR A 6 14.14 -3.91 27.59
CA THR A 6 15.50 -4.49 27.60
C THR A 6 15.70 -5.34 26.35
N VAL A 7 16.86 -5.20 25.71
CA VAL A 7 17.29 -6.10 24.63
C VAL A 7 17.67 -7.44 25.25
N GLY A 8 17.01 -8.52 24.82
CA GLY A 8 17.30 -9.87 25.28
C GLY A 8 18.69 -10.33 24.82
N ARG A 9 19.21 -11.42 25.43
CA ARG A 9 20.52 -11.98 25.07
C ARG A 9 20.64 -12.39 23.59
N SER A 10 19.51 -12.66 22.93
CA SER A 10 19.42 -12.97 21.50
C SER A 10 19.33 -11.75 20.59
N GLY A 11 19.42 -10.52 21.13
CA GLY A 11 19.28 -9.28 20.36
C GLY A 11 17.83 -8.86 20.10
N GLN A 12 16.84 -9.55 20.69
CA GLN A 12 15.42 -9.28 20.44
C GLN A 12 14.86 -8.24 21.42
N ILE A 13 13.99 -7.37 20.92
CA ILE A 13 13.19 -6.42 21.72
C ILE A 13 11.72 -6.80 21.59
N ALA A 14 11.07 -7.14 22.70
CA ALA A 14 9.64 -7.48 22.68
C ALA A 14 8.79 -6.20 22.68
N LEU A 15 8.25 -5.79 21.52
CA LEU A 15 7.44 -4.58 21.41
C LEU A 15 6.02 -4.76 21.96
N GLY A 16 5.42 -5.93 21.74
CA GLY A 16 4.05 -6.24 22.16
C GLY A 16 3.38 -7.21 21.18
N LYS A 17 2.26 -7.82 21.57
CA LYS A 17 1.53 -8.76 20.69
C LYS A 17 0.76 -8.04 19.58
N GLU A 18 0.42 -6.78 19.80
CA GLU A 18 -0.28 -5.91 18.86
C GLU A 18 0.52 -5.65 17.57
N TYR A 19 1.83 -5.89 17.58
CA TYR A 19 2.73 -5.75 16.42
C TYR A 19 3.19 -7.10 15.84
N ALA A 20 2.66 -8.22 16.33
CA ALA A 20 3.06 -9.54 15.87
C ALA A 20 2.80 -9.72 14.37
N GLY A 21 3.79 -10.26 13.65
CA GLY A 21 3.71 -10.53 12.21
C GLY A 21 3.87 -9.31 11.30
N ARG A 22 4.04 -8.09 11.85
CA ARG A 22 4.26 -6.89 11.04
C ARG A 22 5.73 -6.72 10.68
N HIS A 23 5.99 -6.25 9.47
CA HIS A 23 7.32 -5.81 9.06
C HIS A 23 7.62 -4.40 9.63
N VAL A 24 8.86 -4.21 10.06
CA VAL A 24 9.33 -2.92 10.57
C VAL A 24 10.63 -2.54 9.89
N LEU A 25 10.79 -1.24 9.62
CA LEU A 25 12.06 -0.64 9.27
C LEU A 25 12.76 -0.27 10.58
N ILE A 26 14.03 -0.67 10.72
CA ILE A 26 14.90 -0.22 11.80
C ILE A 26 15.95 0.69 11.16
N ASP A 27 15.94 1.96 11.58
CA ASP A 27 16.85 2.99 11.11
C ASP A 27 17.71 3.49 12.27
N GLN A 28 18.96 3.86 11.97
CA GLN A 28 19.91 4.40 12.95
C GLN A 28 20.48 5.72 12.40
N PRO A 29 19.76 6.84 12.60
CA PRO A 29 20.23 8.14 12.12
C PRO A 29 21.55 8.56 12.78
N GLU A 30 21.78 8.14 14.03
CA GLU A 30 22.97 8.51 14.82
C GLU A 30 23.40 7.36 15.76
N PRO A 31 24.67 7.34 16.23
CA PRO A 31 25.12 6.36 17.21
C PRO A 31 24.23 6.34 18.48
N GLY A 32 23.64 5.18 18.77
CA GLY A 32 22.77 5.00 19.95
C GLY A 32 21.32 5.46 19.80
N VAL A 33 20.93 6.04 18.66
CA VAL A 33 19.55 6.47 18.38
C VAL A 33 18.93 5.54 17.34
N TRP A 34 17.88 4.80 17.71
CA TRP A 34 17.16 3.92 16.81
C TRP A 34 15.74 4.43 16.57
N ILE A 35 15.30 4.39 15.31
CA ILE A 35 13.92 4.64 14.92
C ILE A 35 13.33 3.34 14.37
N ILE A 36 12.26 2.86 14.98
CA ILE A 36 11.50 1.70 14.50
C ILE A 36 10.21 2.23 13.87
N LYS A 37 10.04 2.00 12.56
CA LYS A 37 8.84 2.39 11.82
C LYS A 37 8.09 1.15 11.37
N LEU A 38 6.77 1.15 11.55
CA LEU A 38 5.92 0.11 10.97
C LEU A 38 5.83 0.33 9.47
N GLY A 39 6.10 -0.71 8.69
CA GLY A 39 6.02 -0.68 7.24
C GLY A 39 5.00 -1.68 6.71
N THR A 40 4.49 -1.41 5.53
CA THR A 40 3.77 -2.40 4.72
C THR A 40 4.71 -2.84 3.62
N PHE A 41 4.82 -4.15 3.42
CA PHE A 41 5.57 -4.71 2.31
C PHE A 41 4.77 -4.52 1.02
N VAL A 42 5.40 -3.98 -0.02
CA VAL A 42 4.81 -3.82 -1.35
C VAL A 42 5.67 -4.61 -2.33
N PRO A 43 5.11 -5.65 -2.98
CA PRO A 43 5.81 -6.41 -4.02
C PRO A 43 6.35 -5.53 -5.13
N ASP A 44 7.49 -5.90 -5.72
CA ASP A 44 8.16 -5.12 -6.77
C ASP A 44 7.23 -4.83 -7.97
N ASN A 45 6.41 -5.80 -8.37
CA ASN A 45 5.43 -5.66 -9.47
C ASN A 45 4.23 -4.78 -9.13
N GLU A 46 4.11 -4.30 -7.90
CA GLU A 46 3.02 -3.44 -7.41
C GLU A 46 3.54 -2.07 -6.96
N GLN A 47 4.87 -1.85 -6.92
CA GLN A 47 5.45 -0.56 -6.54
C GLN A 47 5.02 0.59 -7.45
N TRP A 48 4.74 0.33 -8.73
CA TRP A 48 4.28 1.33 -9.70
C TRP A 48 2.97 2.02 -9.29
N LEU A 49 2.12 1.34 -8.51
CA LEU A 49 0.88 1.92 -7.96
C LEU A 49 1.16 3.07 -7.00
N LEU A 50 2.35 3.11 -6.41
CA LEU A 50 2.74 4.16 -5.47
C LEU A 50 3.39 5.38 -6.14
N GLU A 51 3.67 5.32 -7.45
CA GLU A 51 4.26 6.44 -8.17
C GLU A 51 3.28 7.62 -8.24
N PRO A 52 3.73 8.88 -8.03
CA PRO A 52 2.82 10.03 -7.94
C PRO A 52 1.91 10.22 -9.16
N ASN A 53 2.45 10.00 -10.38
CA ASN A 53 1.66 10.14 -11.59
C ASN A 53 0.59 9.05 -11.71
N THR A 54 0.96 7.80 -11.43
CA THR A 54 0.03 6.67 -11.41
C THR A 54 -1.09 6.87 -10.40
N GLN A 55 -0.76 7.31 -9.18
CA GLN A 55 -1.78 7.56 -8.15
C GLN A 55 -2.79 8.60 -8.62
N GLN A 56 -2.31 9.69 -9.24
CA GLN A 56 -3.21 10.73 -9.75
C GLN A 56 -4.12 10.19 -10.86
N GLU A 57 -3.59 9.46 -11.83
CA GLU A 57 -4.37 8.86 -12.91
C GLU A 57 -5.41 7.86 -12.38
N LEU A 58 -5.06 7.06 -11.36
CA LEU A 58 -5.97 6.13 -10.71
C LEU A 58 -7.08 6.86 -9.95
N ASP A 59 -6.77 7.93 -9.21
CA ASP A 59 -7.75 8.73 -8.47
C ASP A 59 -8.75 9.39 -9.44
N GLU A 60 -8.27 9.91 -10.57
CA GLU A 60 -9.12 10.45 -11.64
C GLU A 60 -10.03 9.38 -12.24
N ALA A 61 -9.49 8.20 -12.55
CA ALA A 61 -10.26 7.08 -13.10
C ALA A 61 -11.33 6.57 -12.11
N ILE A 62 -11.00 6.46 -10.83
CA ILE A 62 -11.94 6.08 -9.77
C ILE A 62 -13.06 7.12 -9.65
N THR A 63 -12.70 8.41 -9.58
CA THR A 63 -13.67 9.51 -9.49
C THR A 63 -14.62 9.50 -10.69
N TRP A 64 -14.10 9.26 -11.89
CA TRP A 64 -14.93 9.13 -13.09
C TRP A 64 -15.86 7.91 -13.00
N ALA A 65 -15.36 6.75 -12.58
CA ALA A 65 -16.16 5.52 -12.50
C ALA A 65 -17.30 5.64 -11.48
N GLU A 66 -17.07 6.32 -10.35
CA GLU A 66 -18.12 6.59 -9.35
C GLU A 66 -19.25 7.47 -9.91
N GLN A 67 -18.92 8.40 -10.81
CA GLN A 67 -19.89 9.29 -11.46
C GLN A 67 -20.54 8.67 -12.71
N ASN A 68 -19.92 7.64 -13.29
CA ASN A 68 -20.33 7.00 -14.53
C ASN A 68 -20.56 5.50 -14.30
N PRO A 69 -21.64 5.13 -13.57
CA PRO A 69 -21.92 3.73 -13.28
C PRO A 69 -22.10 2.94 -14.58
N PRO A 70 -21.52 1.73 -14.67
CA PRO A 70 -21.56 0.93 -15.89
C PRO A 70 -22.99 0.62 -16.28
N GLN A 71 -23.33 0.90 -17.53
CA GLN A 71 -24.62 0.54 -18.11
C GLN A 71 -24.48 -0.71 -18.97
N PRO A 72 -25.50 -1.58 -19.01
CA PRO A 72 -25.48 -2.73 -19.89
C PRO A 72 -25.35 -2.27 -21.35
N SER A 73 -24.38 -2.83 -22.06
CA SER A 73 -24.19 -2.55 -23.48
C SER A 73 -25.24 -3.28 -24.32
N ASN A 74 -25.80 -2.61 -25.33
CA ASN A 74 -26.67 -3.26 -26.31
C ASN A 74 -25.82 -4.01 -27.34
N LEU A 75 -25.78 -5.34 -27.23
CA LEU A 75 -24.98 -6.19 -28.09
C LEU A 75 -25.46 -6.21 -29.55
N ASN A 76 -26.75 -5.94 -29.81
CA ASN A 76 -27.28 -5.88 -31.17
C ASN A 76 -26.77 -4.63 -31.91
N ASP A 77 -26.73 -3.48 -31.21
CA ASP A 77 -26.22 -2.23 -31.79
C ASP A 77 -24.70 -2.33 -32.03
N LEU A 78 -23.98 -3.00 -31.12
CA LEU A 78 -22.55 -3.28 -31.28
C LEU A 78 -22.27 -4.18 -32.48
N ALA A 79 -23.05 -5.27 -32.65
CA ALA A 79 -22.90 -6.18 -33.78
C ALA A 79 -23.11 -5.46 -35.12
N ALA A 80 -24.13 -4.59 -35.21
CA ALA A 80 -24.40 -3.80 -36.40
C ALA A 80 -23.28 -2.82 -36.78
N GLN A 81 -22.49 -2.33 -35.81
CA GLN A 81 -21.34 -1.46 -36.06
C GLN A 81 -20.08 -2.19 -36.51
N ILE A 82 -19.90 -3.46 -36.11
CA ILE A 82 -18.73 -4.28 -36.45
C ILE A 82 -18.88 -4.92 -37.85
N GLU A 83 -20.11 -5.15 -38.30
CA GLU A 83 -20.42 -5.73 -39.62
C GLU A 83 -20.48 -4.71 -40.76
N ALA A 84 -20.33 -3.40 -40.46
CA ALA A 84 -20.31 -2.30 -41.43
C ALA A 84 -18.89 -1.97 -41.91
#